data_AF-A0A6J4EDL5-F1
#
_entry.id   AF-A0A6J4EDL5-F1
#
_cell.length_a   1.000
_cell.length_b   1.000
_cell.length_c   1.000
_cell.angle_alpha   90.00
_cell.angle_beta   90.00
_cell.angle_gamma   90.00
#
_symmetry.space_group_name_H-M   'P 1'
#
loop_
_entity.id
_entity.type
_entity.pdbx_description
1 polymer ?
#
loop_
_entity_poly.entity_id
_entity_poly.type
_entity_poly.pdbx_seq_one_letter_code
_entity_poly.pdbx_strand_id
1 'polypeptide(L)'
;MRAPHIKPVAERELPGLGHAMQGGYYAGRYYLHGEERALVVAPRELELPAQWWDRPGPRANVRAAESYIDGLANTRAMAEAGSAIASRVLGMVIGGQTGWHIPARDELLVLQVNLLQVERFQRFGDQAFSGASCSAEYWSSTQKAAGSAWCLHLLPWCTPSTNWAFKEKWVRPVKSLPIIREPNAKDLAGSGSIVGHIPVVRHTADQVQAILERFINEDAGRFYGRTSDLAIELAGVQAGGAAC
;
A
#
# COMPACT_ATOMS: atom_id res chain seq x y z
N MET A 1 13.45 7.55 21.37
CA MET A 1 12.53 6.40 21.29
C MET A 1 12.89 5.58 20.06
N ARG A 2 13.07 4.26 20.19
CA ARG A 2 13.31 3.38 19.03
C ARG A 2 12.04 3.35 18.18
N ALA A 3 12.13 3.62 16.88
CA ALA A 3 10.97 3.56 16.00
C ALA A 3 10.29 2.17 16.15
N PRO A 4 8.96 2.09 16.34
CA PRO A 4 8.27 0.82 16.39
C PRO A 4 8.63 0.03 15.12
N HIS A 5 9.04 -1.22 15.31
CA HIS A 5 9.32 -2.11 14.20
C HIS A 5 7.99 -2.47 13.54
N ILE A 6 7.62 -1.70 12.52
CA ILE A 6 6.43 -1.96 11.73
C ILE A 6 6.75 -3.21 10.90
N LYS A 7 6.04 -4.30 11.19
CA LYS A 7 6.22 -5.55 10.46
C LYS A 7 5.68 -5.37 9.04
N PRO A 8 6.46 -5.74 8.01
CA PRO A 8 5.96 -5.77 6.64
C PRO A 8 4.85 -6.82 6.47
N VAL A 9 4.06 -6.68 5.42
CA VAL A 9 3.04 -7.64 4.98
C VAL A 9 3.35 -8.14 3.57
N ALA A 10 3.12 -9.43 3.30
CA ALA A 10 3.29 -9.96 1.94
C ALA A 10 2.13 -9.51 1.04
N GLU A 11 2.40 -9.19 -0.22
CA GLU A 11 1.36 -8.74 -1.18
C GLU A 11 0.19 -9.74 -1.29
N ARG A 12 0.48 -11.04 -1.28
CA ARG A 12 -0.54 -12.12 -1.33
C ARG A 12 -1.44 -12.20 -0.10
N GLU A 13 -1.06 -11.57 1.00
CA GLU A 13 -1.81 -11.56 2.26
C GLU A 13 -2.71 -10.33 2.38
N LEU A 14 -2.67 -9.41 1.40
CA LEU A 14 -3.53 -8.24 1.39
C LEU A 14 -4.99 -8.68 1.13
N PRO A 15 -5.92 -8.34 2.03
CA PRO A 15 -7.32 -8.69 1.82
C PRO A 15 -7.98 -7.73 0.83
N GLY A 16 -9.25 -7.96 0.50
CA GLY A 16 -10.04 -7.02 -0.29
C GLY A 16 -10.22 -5.67 0.44
N LEU A 17 -10.49 -4.60 -0.32
CA LEU A 17 -10.79 -3.29 0.27
C LEU A 17 -11.90 -3.40 1.33
N GLY A 18 -11.72 -2.70 2.44
CA GLY A 18 -12.65 -2.67 3.56
C GLY A 18 -12.74 -3.95 4.39
N HIS A 19 -11.91 -4.96 4.12
CA HIS A 19 -11.82 -6.17 4.95
C HIS A 19 -10.86 -5.97 6.12
N ALA A 20 -11.06 -6.76 7.18
CA ALA A 20 -10.28 -6.66 8.41
C ALA A 20 -8.79 -6.98 8.17
N MET A 21 -7.93 -6.13 8.72
CA MET A 21 -6.47 -6.26 8.64
C MET A 21 -5.84 -5.53 9.83
N GLN A 22 -4.96 -6.21 10.57
CA GLN A 22 -4.07 -5.54 11.54
C GLN A 22 -4.81 -4.64 12.56
N GLY A 23 -5.96 -5.09 13.06
CA GLY A 23 -6.79 -4.36 14.03
C GLY A 23 -7.72 -3.30 13.42
N GLY A 24 -7.64 -3.06 12.11
CA GLY A 24 -8.52 -2.15 11.38
C GLY A 24 -9.01 -2.75 10.07
N TYR A 25 -9.17 -1.91 9.05
CA TYR A 25 -9.65 -2.30 7.73
C TYR A 25 -8.69 -1.85 6.64
N TYR A 26 -8.41 -2.71 5.67
CA TYR A 26 -7.52 -2.41 4.56
C TYR A 26 -8.12 -1.34 3.63
N ALA A 27 -7.44 -0.22 3.49
CA ALA A 27 -7.88 0.94 2.72
C ALA A 27 -7.25 1.04 1.33
N GLY A 28 -6.20 0.28 1.05
CA GLY A 28 -5.53 0.23 -0.25
C GLY A 28 -4.04 0.48 -0.18
N ARG A 29 -3.43 0.63 -1.36
CA ARG A 29 -1.99 0.78 -1.56
C ARG A 29 -1.66 2.25 -1.81
N TYR A 30 -0.48 2.66 -1.37
CA TYR A 30 0.13 3.92 -1.76
C TYR A 30 1.66 3.80 -1.74
N TYR A 31 2.35 4.79 -2.27
CA TYR A 31 3.82 4.82 -2.27
C TYR A 31 4.33 5.88 -1.32
N LEU A 32 5.27 5.49 -0.46
CA LEU A 32 6.00 6.40 0.41
C LEU A 32 7.49 6.24 0.15
N HIS A 33 8.13 7.29 -0.39
CA HIS A 33 9.55 7.28 -0.76
C HIS A 33 9.95 6.13 -1.69
N GLY A 34 9.08 5.78 -2.63
CA GLY A 34 9.29 4.68 -3.60
C GLY A 34 9.00 3.29 -3.03
N GLU A 35 8.69 3.17 -1.74
CA GLU A 35 8.26 1.91 -1.15
C GLU A 35 6.74 1.81 -1.14
N GLU A 36 6.23 0.65 -1.56
CA GLU A 36 4.82 0.38 -1.57
C GLU A 36 4.29 0.02 -0.18
N ARG A 37 3.16 0.60 0.19
CA ARG A 37 2.61 0.56 1.54
C ARG A 37 1.12 0.21 1.52
N ALA A 38 0.71 -0.64 2.43
CA ALA A 38 -0.69 -0.92 2.74
C ALA A 38 -1.16 0.06 3.81
N LEU A 39 -2.23 0.80 3.50
CA LEU A 39 -2.89 1.68 4.45
C LEU A 39 -4.04 0.92 5.13
N VAL A 40 -4.09 0.99 6.45
CA VAL A 40 -5.12 0.38 7.29
C VAL A 40 -5.82 1.47 8.08
N VAL A 41 -7.15 1.54 8.02
CA VAL A 41 -7.95 2.51 8.79
C VAL A 41 -8.48 1.87 10.07
N ALA A 42 -8.46 2.62 11.18
CA ALA A 42 -9.02 2.16 12.44
C ALA A 42 -10.55 1.94 12.34
N PRO A 43 -11.13 1.08 13.19
CA PRO A 43 -12.58 0.99 13.34
C PRO A 43 -13.22 2.34 13.71
N ARG A 44 -14.44 2.59 13.23
CA ARG A 44 -15.18 3.83 13.40
C ARG A 44 -15.42 4.17 14.88
N GLU A 45 -15.59 3.15 15.71
CA GLU A 45 -15.84 3.30 17.15
C GLU A 45 -14.65 3.92 17.89
N LEU A 46 -13.48 3.98 17.23
CA LEU A 46 -12.25 4.55 17.76
C LEU A 46 -11.91 5.92 17.13
N GLU A 47 -12.85 6.52 16.39
CA GLU A 47 -12.75 7.91 15.95
C GLU A 47 -12.74 8.87 17.14
N LEU A 48 -11.95 9.93 17.02
CA LEU A 48 -11.75 10.90 18.09
C LEU A 48 -12.16 12.31 17.62
N PRO A 49 -13.10 12.99 18.31
CA PRO A 49 -13.28 14.41 18.10
C PRO A 49 -12.11 15.15 18.74
N ALA A 50 -11.44 16.01 17.97
CA ALA A 50 -10.29 16.74 18.46
C ALA A 50 -10.04 18.04 17.69
N GLN A 51 -9.39 18.98 18.37
CA GLN A 51 -8.68 20.07 17.73
C GLN A 51 -7.34 19.53 17.19
N TRP A 52 -6.92 20.02 16.03
CA TRP A 52 -5.58 19.71 15.51
C TRP A 52 -4.49 20.27 16.45
N TRP A 53 -4.79 21.42 17.05
CA TRP A 53 -4.00 22.07 18.08
C TRP A 53 -4.89 22.62 19.19
N ASP A 54 -4.72 22.10 20.40
CA ASP A 54 -5.54 22.39 21.58
C ASP A 54 -4.94 23.43 22.53
N ARG A 55 -3.69 23.85 22.28
CA ARG A 55 -2.99 24.78 23.16
C ARG A 55 -3.35 26.23 22.86
N PRO A 56 -3.55 27.07 23.90
CA PRO A 56 -3.67 28.51 23.73
C PRO A 56 -2.32 29.13 23.31
N GLY A 57 -2.38 30.32 22.71
CA GLY A 57 -1.19 31.10 22.36
C GLY A 57 -1.05 31.38 20.86
N PRO A 58 0.18 31.61 20.37
CA PRO A 58 0.44 31.87 18.96
C PRO A 58 -0.07 30.74 18.05
N ARG A 59 -0.36 31.09 16.80
CA ARG A 59 -0.78 30.11 15.79
C ARG A 59 0.25 28.97 15.69
N ALA A 60 -0.21 27.73 15.87
CA ALA A 60 0.62 26.55 15.81
C ALA A 60 1.42 26.49 14.51
N ASN A 61 2.73 26.28 14.61
CA ASN A 61 3.62 26.16 13.45
C ASN A 61 4.58 24.98 13.65
N VAL A 62 4.16 23.82 13.18
CA VAL A 62 4.88 22.55 13.24
C VAL A 62 5.40 22.24 11.84
N ARG A 63 6.48 22.91 11.41
CA ARG A 63 7.04 22.77 10.04
C ARG A 63 7.38 21.34 9.63
N ALA A 64 7.69 20.48 10.60
CA ALA A 64 7.95 19.06 10.36
C ALA A 64 6.66 18.24 10.09
N ALA A 65 5.48 18.84 10.15
CA ALA A 65 4.19 18.23 9.86
C ALA A 65 3.61 18.66 8.49
N GLU A 66 4.44 19.00 7.51
CA GLU A 66 4.01 19.49 6.18
C GLU A 66 3.93 18.38 5.11
N SER A 67 4.24 17.13 5.46
CA SER A 67 4.20 16.03 4.49
C SER A 67 2.77 15.74 4.03
N TYR A 68 2.56 15.60 2.73
CA TYR A 68 1.26 15.23 2.18
C TYR A 68 0.96 13.75 2.26
N ILE A 69 1.98 12.90 2.42
CA ILE A 69 1.87 11.45 2.28
C ILE A 69 2.43 10.67 3.47
N ASP A 70 3.26 11.30 4.32
CA ASP A 70 3.83 10.65 5.52
C ASP A 70 3.11 11.13 6.79
N GLY A 71 1.95 10.53 7.07
CA GLY A 71 1.16 10.91 8.25
C GLY A 71 1.83 10.51 9.55
N LEU A 72 2.68 9.47 9.55
CA LEU A 72 3.39 9.01 10.73
C LEU A 72 4.47 10.01 11.15
N ALA A 73 5.28 10.49 10.20
CA ALA A 73 6.26 11.53 10.46
C ALA A 73 5.59 12.82 10.96
N ASN A 74 4.52 13.25 10.29
CA ASN A 74 3.77 14.43 10.73
C ASN A 74 3.21 14.27 12.14
N THR A 75 2.58 13.13 12.44
CA THR A 75 1.98 12.90 13.76
C THR A 75 3.04 12.86 14.86
N ARG A 76 4.23 12.32 14.59
CA ARG A 76 5.37 12.39 15.52
C ARG A 76 5.81 13.84 15.76
N ALA A 77 5.98 14.62 14.70
CA ALA A 77 6.32 16.03 14.81
C ALA A 77 5.27 16.83 15.60
N MET A 78 3.98 16.56 15.35
CA MET A 78 2.88 17.17 16.12
C MET A 78 2.95 16.79 17.60
N ALA A 79 3.21 15.53 17.93
CA ALA A 79 3.31 15.06 19.31
C ALA A 79 4.53 15.67 20.03
N GLU A 80 5.68 15.74 19.35
CA GLU A 80 6.90 16.40 19.84
C GLU A 80 6.68 17.90 20.09
N ALA A 81 5.90 18.56 19.23
CA ALA A 81 5.48 19.94 19.44
C ALA A 81 4.44 20.11 20.57
N GLY A 82 3.85 19.01 21.04
CA GLY A 82 2.94 18.99 22.19
C GLY A 82 1.46 18.90 21.85
N SER A 83 1.09 18.51 20.62
CA SER A 83 -0.31 18.23 20.23
C SER A 83 -0.85 17.04 21.03
N ALA A 84 -1.94 17.26 21.78
CA ALA A 84 -2.55 16.22 22.60
C ALA A 84 -3.12 15.07 21.76
N ILE A 85 -3.81 15.40 20.65
CA ILE A 85 -4.40 14.38 19.76
C ILE A 85 -3.33 13.53 19.10
N ALA A 86 -2.22 14.12 18.66
CA ALA A 86 -1.13 13.37 18.05
C ALA A 86 -0.48 12.40 19.04
N SER A 87 -0.22 12.86 20.26
CA SER A 87 0.31 12.02 21.34
C SER A 87 -0.64 10.86 21.68
N ARG A 88 -1.94 11.15 21.74
CA ARG A 88 -2.98 10.14 21.99
C ARG A 88 -3.00 9.08 20.89
N VAL A 89 -3.03 9.47 19.62
CA VAL A 89 -3.09 8.54 18.49
C VAL A 89 -1.85 7.65 18.41
N LEU A 90 -0.65 8.20 18.60
CA LEU A 90 0.59 7.41 18.62
C LEU A 90 0.62 6.38 19.76
N GLY A 91 -0.06 6.66 20.88
CA GLY A 91 -0.19 5.77 22.02
C GLY A 91 -1.29 4.72 21.90
N MET A 92 -2.09 4.72 20.82
CA MET A 92 -3.18 3.77 20.67
C MET A 92 -2.67 2.35 20.40
N VAL A 93 -3.33 1.38 21.04
CA VAL A 93 -3.19 -0.05 20.77
C VAL A 93 -4.56 -0.57 20.34
N ILE A 94 -4.69 -0.93 19.07
CA ILE A 94 -5.96 -1.39 18.48
C ILE A 94 -5.78 -2.81 18.00
N GLY A 95 -6.57 -3.76 18.51
CA GLY A 95 -6.44 -5.18 18.16
C GLY A 95 -5.03 -5.75 18.43
N GLY A 96 -4.37 -5.29 19.50
CA GLY A 96 -2.99 -5.65 19.82
C GLY A 96 -1.92 -4.98 18.94
N GLN A 97 -2.31 -4.08 18.04
CA GLN A 97 -1.42 -3.42 17.10
C GLN A 97 -1.12 -1.98 17.51
N THR A 98 0.16 -1.61 17.42
CA THR A 98 0.68 -0.24 17.60
C THR A 98 0.98 0.40 16.24
N GLY A 99 1.42 1.66 16.27
CA GLY A 99 1.88 2.38 15.07
C GLY A 99 0.77 3.11 14.34
N TRP A 100 -0.28 3.50 15.07
CA TRP A 100 -1.36 4.32 14.56
C TRP A 100 -0.92 5.79 14.50
N HIS A 101 -1.36 6.49 13.46
CA HIS A 101 -1.07 7.90 13.24
C HIS A 101 -2.28 8.63 12.66
N ILE A 102 -2.25 9.96 12.73
CA ILE A 102 -3.26 10.79 12.07
C ILE A 102 -2.91 10.80 10.57
N PRO A 103 -3.84 10.43 9.69
CA PRO A 103 -3.55 10.30 8.25
C PRO A 103 -3.06 11.63 7.68
N ALA A 104 -2.06 11.60 6.80
CA ALA A 104 -1.72 12.76 5.98
C ALA A 104 -2.82 13.06 4.96
N ARG A 105 -2.77 14.23 4.31
CA ARG A 105 -3.78 14.66 3.33
C ARG A 105 -4.03 13.61 2.24
N ASP A 106 -2.98 13.04 1.69
CA ASP A 106 -3.09 12.10 0.57
C ASP A 106 -3.41 10.69 1.07
N GLU A 107 -3.05 10.34 2.30
CA GLU A 107 -3.55 9.12 2.96
C GLU A 107 -5.07 9.20 3.18
N LEU A 108 -5.62 10.37 3.56
CA LEU A 108 -7.07 10.59 3.62
C LEU A 108 -7.74 10.43 2.26
N LEU A 109 -7.09 10.90 1.18
CA LEU A 109 -7.59 10.69 -0.17
C LEU A 109 -7.65 9.20 -0.52
N VAL A 110 -6.63 8.40 -0.13
CA VAL A 110 -6.68 6.93 -0.30
C VAL A 110 -7.92 6.34 0.38
N LEU A 111 -8.25 6.79 1.61
CA LEU A 111 -9.48 6.35 2.27
C LEU A 111 -10.72 6.75 1.46
N GLN A 112 -10.80 8.01 1.03
CA GLN A 112 -11.95 8.54 0.29
C GLN A 112 -12.20 7.79 -1.02
N VAL A 113 -11.16 7.63 -1.84
CA VAL A 113 -11.29 7.08 -3.20
C VAL A 113 -11.54 5.58 -3.19
N ASN A 114 -10.98 4.85 -2.22
CA ASN A 114 -11.10 3.40 -2.18
C ASN A 114 -12.27 2.93 -1.31
N LEU A 115 -12.38 3.42 -0.07
CA LEU A 115 -13.31 2.85 0.89
C LEU A 115 -14.75 3.31 0.64
N LEU A 116 -15.00 4.54 0.18
CA LEU A 116 -16.37 5.01 -0.06
C LEU A 116 -17.11 4.26 -1.18
N GLN A 117 -16.42 3.40 -1.91
CA GLN A 117 -17.00 2.48 -2.90
C GLN A 117 -17.49 1.17 -2.26
N VAL A 118 -17.03 0.84 -1.05
CA VAL A 118 -17.36 -0.37 -0.31
C VAL A 118 -18.59 -0.12 0.57
N GLU A 119 -19.62 -0.96 0.46
CA GLU A 119 -20.91 -0.83 1.18
C GLU A 119 -20.75 -0.51 2.67
N ARG A 120 -19.80 -1.19 3.33
CA ARG A 120 -19.44 -1.00 4.75
C ARG A 120 -19.07 0.44 5.13
N PHE A 121 -18.49 1.18 4.19
CA PHE A 121 -17.98 2.54 4.37
C PHE A 121 -18.83 3.60 3.65
N GLN A 122 -19.84 3.17 2.89
CA GLN A 122 -20.83 4.07 2.30
C GLN A 122 -21.71 4.70 3.38
N ARG A 123 -22.52 5.68 2.97
CA ARG A 123 -23.50 6.35 3.84
C ARG A 123 -24.40 5.29 4.49
N PHE A 124 -24.42 5.26 5.83
CA PHE A 124 -25.12 4.27 6.69
C PHE A 124 -24.45 2.91 6.90
N GLY A 125 -23.29 2.66 6.29
CA GLY A 125 -22.48 1.49 6.64
C GLY A 125 -22.01 1.52 8.11
N ASP A 126 -21.74 0.35 8.69
CA ASP A 126 -21.25 0.22 10.06
C ASP A 126 -19.91 0.96 10.27
N GLN A 127 -19.09 1.10 9.22
CA GLN A 127 -17.82 1.81 9.22
C GLN A 127 -17.83 3.14 8.44
N ALA A 128 -19.02 3.68 8.12
CA ALA A 128 -19.18 4.93 7.38
C ALA A 128 -18.35 6.09 7.95
N PHE A 129 -17.76 6.89 7.07
CA PHE A 129 -17.01 8.11 7.42
C PHE A 129 -17.91 9.34 7.60
N SER A 130 -19.11 9.10 8.08
CA SER A 130 -20.03 10.14 8.47
C SER A 130 -20.89 9.48 9.53
N GLY A 131 -20.96 10.10 10.71
CA GLY A 131 -22.12 9.92 11.56
C GLY A 131 -23.42 10.10 10.76
N ALA A 132 -24.57 9.89 11.38
CA ALA A 132 -25.87 10.12 10.73
C ALA A 132 -26.01 11.51 10.04
N SER A 133 -25.11 12.47 10.32
CA SER A 133 -24.96 13.76 9.62
C SER A 133 -23.84 13.79 8.55
N CYS A 134 -24.15 14.36 7.39
CA CYS A 134 -23.20 14.65 6.30
C CYS A 134 -22.15 15.74 6.65
N SER A 135 -21.86 15.98 7.93
CA SER A 135 -21.02 17.08 8.41
C SER A 135 -19.71 16.64 9.08
N ALA A 136 -19.41 15.33 9.11
CA ALA A 136 -18.15 14.85 9.67
C ALA A 136 -16.98 15.20 8.75
N GLU A 137 -16.28 16.27 9.08
CA GLU A 137 -15.00 16.63 8.49
C GLU A 137 -13.88 15.94 9.29
N TYR A 138 -12.84 15.46 8.60
CA TYR A 138 -11.72 14.75 9.21
C TYR A 138 -10.44 15.57 9.11
N TRP A 139 -9.69 15.65 10.21
CA TRP A 139 -8.36 16.23 10.21
C TRP A 139 -7.36 15.32 9.52
N SER A 140 -6.49 15.93 8.72
CA SER A 140 -5.21 15.33 8.37
C SER A 140 -4.12 15.78 9.36
N SER A 141 -3.00 15.07 9.39
CA SER A 141 -1.79 15.51 10.07
C SER A 141 -1.00 16.58 9.31
N THR A 142 -1.37 16.87 8.06
CA THR A 142 -0.64 17.82 7.22
C THR A 142 -0.99 19.26 7.56
N GLN A 143 -0.01 20.03 8.04
CA GLN A 143 -0.11 21.47 8.20
C GLN A 143 -0.18 22.16 6.84
N LYS A 144 -1.07 23.17 6.72
CA LYS A 144 -1.11 24.05 5.54
C LYS A 144 -0.24 25.29 5.75
N ALA A 145 -0.46 25.94 6.88
CA ALA A 145 0.19 27.18 7.27
C ALA A 145 0.09 27.34 8.79
N ALA A 146 0.75 28.36 9.35
CA ALA A 146 0.66 28.65 10.77
C ALA A 146 -0.80 28.79 11.23
N GLY A 147 -1.24 27.90 12.12
CA GLY A 147 -2.59 27.87 12.68
C GLY A 147 -3.66 27.20 11.81
N SER A 148 -3.30 26.59 10.68
CA SER A 148 -4.24 25.84 9.83
C SER A 148 -3.68 24.50 9.36
N ALA A 149 -4.57 23.53 9.23
CA ALA A 149 -4.27 22.18 8.77
C ALA A 149 -5.22 21.77 7.65
N TRP A 150 -4.81 20.79 6.86
CA TRP A 150 -5.67 20.18 5.86
C TRP A 150 -6.72 19.29 6.50
N CYS A 151 -7.90 19.30 5.93
CA CYS A 151 -9.04 18.48 6.35
C CYS A 151 -9.86 18.04 5.14
N LEU A 152 -10.68 17.00 5.31
CA LEU A 152 -11.49 16.43 4.25
C LEU A 152 -12.81 15.92 4.79
N HIS A 153 -13.90 16.28 4.12
CA HIS A 153 -15.16 15.55 4.24
C HIS A 153 -15.04 14.25 3.44
N LEU A 154 -15.20 13.11 4.10
CA LEU A 154 -15.09 11.80 3.46
C LEU A 154 -16.40 11.42 2.77
N LEU A 155 -16.75 12.20 1.76
CA LEU A 155 -17.86 11.99 0.83
C LEU A 155 -17.32 11.98 -0.61
N PRO A 156 -17.91 11.22 -1.55
CA PRO A 156 -17.33 11.02 -2.89
C PRO A 156 -17.07 12.29 -3.71
N TRP A 157 -17.85 13.35 -3.49
CA TRP A 157 -17.76 14.62 -4.24
C TRP A 157 -16.95 15.71 -3.53
N CYS A 158 -16.45 15.45 -2.32
CA CYS A 158 -15.71 16.44 -1.55
C CYS A 158 -14.23 16.47 -1.96
N THR A 159 -13.61 17.64 -1.84
CA THR A 159 -12.19 17.85 -2.08
C THR A 159 -11.48 18.28 -0.81
N PRO A 160 -10.17 18.03 -0.66
CA PRO A 160 -9.42 18.48 0.50
C PRO A 160 -9.50 20.00 0.65
N SER A 161 -9.78 20.44 1.87
CA SER A 161 -9.86 21.84 2.25
C SER A 161 -8.89 22.10 3.41
N THR A 162 -8.92 23.32 3.94
CA THR A 162 -8.12 23.68 5.12
C THR A 162 -8.97 24.45 6.09
N ASN A 163 -8.69 24.30 7.38
CA ASN A 163 -9.41 25.03 8.42
C ASN A 163 -8.47 25.41 9.56
N TRP A 164 -8.94 26.29 10.44
CA TRP A 164 -8.20 26.70 11.62
C TRP A 164 -8.00 25.53 12.58
N ALA A 165 -6.77 25.32 13.03
CA ALA A 165 -6.35 24.17 13.83
C ALA A 165 -7.07 24.04 15.19
N PHE A 166 -7.62 25.14 15.71
CA PHE A 166 -8.40 25.16 16.95
C PHE A 166 -9.85 24.67 16.77
N LYS A 167 -10.30 24.39 15.54
CA LYS A 167 -11.63 23.82 15.30
C LYS A 167 -11.62 22.34 15.66
N GLU A 168 -12.72 21.88 16.24
CA GLU A 168 -12.91 20.45 16.48
C GLU A 168 -13.40 19.77 15.20
N LYS A 169 -12.75 18.65 14.86
CA LYS A 169 -13.12 17.75 13.75
C LYS A 169 -12.82 16.31 14.16
N TRP A 170 -13.24 15.36 13.34
CA TRP A 170 -12.95 13.96 13.59
C TRP A 170 -11.52 13.59 13.20
N VAL A 171 -10.92 12.66 13.93
CA VAL A 171 -9.67 12.00 13.58
C VAL A 171 -9.96 10.52 13.54
N ARG A 172 -9.72 9.89 12.39
CA ARG A 172 -9.73 8.44 12.26
C ARG A 172 -8.31 7.96 12.06
N PRO A 173 -7.69 7.33 13.07
CA PRO A 173 -6.32 6.86 12.96
C PRO A 173 -6.14 5.88 11.80
N VAL A 174 -4.96 5.93 11.19
CA VAL A 174 -4.52 4.97 10.18
C VAL A 174 -3.20 4.34 10.59
N LYS A 175 -2.83 3.24 9.95
CA LYS A 175 -1.56 2.56 10.08
C LYS A 175 -1.02 2.25 8.69
N SER A 176 0.28 2.48 8.49
CA SER A 176 0.98 2.19 7.24
C SER A 176 1.92 1.01 7.41
N LEU A 177 1.89 0.08 6.47
CA LEU A 177 2.67 -1.17 6.50
C LEU A 177 3.45 -1.34 5.20
N PRO A 178 4.77 -1.56 5.23
CA PRO A 178 5.54 -2.02 4.08
C PRO A 178 4.90 -3.24 3.40
N ILE A 179 4.72 -3.19 2.08
CA ILE A 179 4.34 -4.34 1.29
C ILE A 179 5.61 -4.98 0.71
N ILE A 180 5.79 -6.27 0.99
CA ILE A 180 6.83 -7.08 0.36
C ILE A 180 6.21 -7.85 -0.79
N ARG A 181 6.71 -7.58 -1.99
CA ARG A 181 6.42 -8.35 -3.19
C ARG A 181 7.40 -9.51 -3.25
N GLU A 182 6.91 -10.71 -2.98
CA GLU A 182 7.72 -11.89 -3.27
C GLU A 182 7.77 -12.10 -4.79
N PRO A 183 8.94 -12.49 -5.35
CA PRO A 183 9.06 -12.72 -6.77
C PRO A 183 8.08 -13.81 -7.18
N ASN A 184 7.13 -13.46 -8.04
CA ASN A 184 6.21 -14.43 -8.60
C ASN A 184 6.99 -15.30 -9.59
N ALA A 185 6.68 -16.60 -9.71
CA ALA A 185 7.37 -17.49 -10.66
C ALA A 185 7.30 -16.98 -12.12
N LYS A 186 6.29 -16.14 -12.43
CA LYS A 186 6.14 -15.45 -13.72
C LYS A 186 7.02 -14.20 -13.87
N ASP A 187 7.39 -13.53 -12.77
CA ASP A 187 8.30 -12.39 -12.77
C ASP A 187 9.76 -12.85 -12.96
N LEU A 188 10.05 -14.11 -12.60
CA LEU A 188 11.33 -14.78 -12.86
C LEU A 188 11.52 -15.21 -14.32
N ALA A 189 10.49 -15.11 -15.17
CA ALA A 189 10.61 -15.44 -16.59
C ALA A 189 11.39 -14.39 -17.39
N GLY A 190 11.59 -13.18 -16.84
CA GLY A 190 12.34 -12.10 -17.48
C GLY A 190 13.76 -11.87 -16.94
N SER A 191 14.14 -12.52 -15.84
CA SER A 191 15.45 -12.38 -15.20
C SER A 191 16.28 -13.67 -15.22
N GLY A 192 15.90 -14.61 -16.08
CA GLY A 192 16.85 -15.61 -16.55
C GLY A 192 17.96 -14.89 -17.30
N SER A 193 19.05 -14.54 -16.60
CA SER A 193 20.32 -14.49 -17.29
C SER A 193 20.46 -15.84 -17.98
N ILE A 194 20.73 -15.84 -19.29
CA ILE A 194 21.16 -17.02 -20.03
C ILE A 194 22.53 -17.39 -19.44
N VAL A 195 22.56 -17.90 -18.21
CA VAL A 195 23.79 -18.36 -17.56
C VAL A 195 24.01 -19.76 -18.06
N GLY A 196 24.85 -19.81 -19.08
CA GLY A 196 25.31 -21.04 -19.69
C GLY A 196 25.23 -20.89 -21.19
N HIS A 197 26.33 -20.45 -21.80
CA HIS A 197 26.69 -21.06 -23.07
C HIS A 197 26.69 -22.57 -22.80
N ILE A 198 25.66 -23.28 -23.26
CA ILE A 198 25.75 -24.73 -23.42
C ILE A 198 26.88 -24.89 -24.43
N PRO A 199 28.03 -25.48 -24.05
CA PRO A 199 29.07 -25.71 -25.02
C PRO A 199 28.47 -26.71 -26.00
N VAL A 200 28.20 -26.26 -27.24
CA VAL A 200 27.71 -27.10 -28.33
C VAL A 200 28.89 -27.96 -28.77
N VAL A 201 29.23 -28.94 -27.95
CA VAL A 201 30.22 -29.95 -28.27
C VAL A 201 29.42 -31.09 -28.91
N ARG A 202 29.41 -31.09 -30.26
CA ARG A 202 28.92 -32.16 -31.16
C ARG A 202 27.43 -32.20 -31.52
N HIS A 203 26.83 -31.06 -31.87
CA HIS A 203 25.52 -31.04 -32.55
C HIS A 203 25.55 -30.10 -33.76
N THR A 204 24.86 -30.41 -34.85
CA THR A 204 24.63 -29.44 -35.93
C THR A 204 23.44 -28.57 -35.56
N ALA A 205 23.59 -27.24 -35.65
CA ALA A 205 22.54 -26.27 -35.31
C ALA A 205 21.19 -26.58 -35.99
N ASP A 206 21.27 -27.17 -37.18
CA ASP A 206 20.14 -27.58 -38.02
C ASP A 206 19.22 -28.62 -37.35
N GLN A 207 19.77 -29.52 -36.51
CA GLN A 207 18.95 -30.56 -35.85
C GLN A 207 18.12 -30.00 -34.71
N VAL A 208 18.68 -29.06 -33.94
CA VAL A 208 17.97 -28.39 -32.85
C VAL A 208 16.92 -27.45 -33.43
N GLN A 209 17.26 -26.74 -34.51
CA GLN A 209 16.34 -25.85 -35.21
C GLN A 209 15.14 -26.62 -35.79
N ALA A 210 15.35 -27.77 -36.43
CA ALA A 210 14.26 -28.59 -36.98
C ALA A 210 13.28 -29.13 -35.92
N ILE A 211 13.74 -29.33 -34.67
CA ILE A 211 12.85 -29.72 -33.56
C ILE A 211 12.07 -28.49 -33.08
N LEU A 212 12.73 -27.35 -32.92
CA LEU A 212 12.07 -26.13 -32.47
C LEU A 212 10.96 -25.67 -33.44
N GLU A 213 11.21 -25.74 -34.76
CA GLU A 213 10.25 -25.37 -35.80
C GLU A 213 8.98 -26.26 -35.81
N ARG A 214 9.02 -27.47 -35.22
CA ARG A 214 7.83 -28.34 -35.08
C ARG A 214 6.92 -27.93 -33.94
N PHE A 215 7.49 -27.36 -32.88
CA PHE A 215 6.78 -27.01 -31.67
C PHE A 215 6.51 -25.50 -31.55
N ILE A 216 7.18 -24.67 -32.36
CA ILE A 216 7.07 -23.22 -32.33
C ILE A 216 6.74 -22.73 -33.74
N ASN A 217 5.62 -22.03 -33.88
CA ASN A 217 5.36 -21.26 -35.10
C ASN A 217 5.97 -19.86 -34.89
N GLU A 218 7.03 -19.54 -35.63
CA GLU A 218 7.75 -18.28 -35.50
C GLU A 218 6.91 -17.06 -35.89
N ASP A 219 6.02 -17.19 -36.89
CA ASP A 219 5.16 -16.09 -37.35
C ASP A 219 4.08 -15.72 -36.32
N ALA A 220 3.63 -16.69 -35.52
CA ALA A 220 2.60 -16.49 -34.50
C ALA A 220 3.15 -16.38 -33.06
N GLY A 221 4.44 -16.69 -32.85
CA GLY A 221 5.07 -16.76 -31.53
C GLY A 221 4.41 -17.75 -30.56
N ARG A 222 3.63 -18.71 -31.08
CA ARG A 222 2.85 -19.67 -30.28
C ARG A 222 3.53 -21.03 -30.27
N PHE A 223 3.58 -21.60 -29.06
CA PHE A 223 4.00 -22.97 -28.84
C PHE A 223 2.83 -23.93 -29.04
N TYR A 224 3.05 -25.00 -29.78
CA TYR A 224 2.08 -26.05 -30.05
C TYR A 224 2.64 -27.38 -29.53
N GLY A 225 1.98 -27.97 -28.53
CA GLY A 225 2.36 -29.25 -27.93
C GLY A 225 2.44 -29.21 -26.42
N ARG A 226 2.97 -30.28 -25.81
CA ARG A 226 3.28 -30.32 -24.38
C ARG A 226 4.77 -30.08 -24.19
N THR A 227 5.11 -29.29 -23.17
CA THR A 227 6.51 -28.98 -22.84
C THR A 227 7.32 -30.24 -22.50
N SER A 228 6.67 -31.29 -21.99
CA SER A 228 7.29 -32.61 -21.75
C SER A 228 7.83 -33.25 -23.01
N ASP A 229 7.13 -33.11 -24.13
CA ASP A 229 7.43 -33.82 -25.37
C ASP A 229 8.62 -33.16 -26.08
N LEU A 230 8.65 -31.83 -26.09
CA LEU A 230 9.81 -31.05 -26.52
C LEU A 230 11.07 -31.39 -25.69
N ALA A 231 10.93 -31.50 -24.36
CA ALA A 231 12.04 -31.83 -23.48
C ALA A 231 12.59 -33.24 -23.74
N ILE A 232 11.70 -34.21 -24.04
CA ILE A 232 12.09 -35.58 -24.39
C ILE A 232 12.83 -35.60 -25.75
N GLU A 233 12.35 -34.87 -26.76
CA GLU A 233 13.01 -34.83 -28.07
C GLU A 233 14.39 -34.15 -28.00
N LEU A 234 14.50 -33.03 -27.28
CA LEU A 234 15.78 -32.35 -27.06
C LEU A 234 16.75 -33.22 -26.24
N ALA A 235 16.27 -33.94 -25.23
CA ALA A 235 17.08 -34.90 -24.49
C ALA A 235 17.50 -36.11 -25.35
N GLY A 236 16.66 -36.53 -26.30
CA GLY A 236 16.97 -37.58 -27.27
C GLY A 236 18.15 -37.21 -28.18
N VAL A 237 18.27 -35.94 -28.56
CA VAL A 237 19.43 -35.40 -29.30
C VAL A 237 20.72 -35.48 -28.46
N GLN A 238 20.62 -35.34 -27.14
CA GLN A 238 21.75 -35.46 -26.22
C GLN A 238 22.24 -36.91 -26.04
N ALA A 239 21.36 -37.90 -26.22
CA ALA A 239 21.68 -39.32 -26.05
C ALA A 239 22.15 -40.03 -27.35
N GLY A 240 21.85 -39.48 -28.53
CA GLY A 240 22.16 -40.10 -29.83
C GLY A 240 23.62 -40.00 -30.31
N GLY A 241 24.51 -39.33 -29.57
CA GLY A 241 25.90 -39.07 -29.98
C GLY A 241 26.95 -40.11 -29.55
N ALA A 242 26.54 -41.24 -28.97
CA ALA A 242 27.45 -42.25 -28.41
C ALA A 242 27.75 -43.45 -29.32
N ALA A 243 27.49 -43.36 -30.63
CA ALA A 243 27.85 -44.40 -31.58
C ALA A 243 28.43 -43.81 -32.87
N CYS A 244 29.72 -43.50 -32.85
CA CYS A 244 30.73 -43.67 -33.91
C CYS A 244 32.08 -43.16 -33.38
#